data_AF-K6H705-F1
#
_entry.id   AF-K6H705-F1
#
_cell.length_a   1.000
_cell.length_b   1.000
_cell.length_c   1.000
_cell.angle_alpha   90.00
_cell.angle_beta   90.00
_cell.angle_gamma   90.00
#
_symmetry.space_group_name_H-M   'P 1'
#
loop_
_entity.id
_entity.type
_entity.pdbx_description
1 polymer ?
#
loop_
_entity_poly.entity_id
_entity_poly.type
_entity_poly.pdbx_seq_one_letter_code
_entity_poly.pdbx_strand_id
1 'polypeptide(L)'
;MSETEIQNRINIALKFLKETRGLNQNQIAQKLAVTPGTITRLRNGENTLTESMSLLFEYIFGISSRWLIYGEGEMLFFPPNIGDKEEIDFLHRIYNRKGIKMLIENILCLSDRDLAVIQVTVEKLNS
;
A
#
# COMPACT_ATOMS: atom_id res chain seq x y z
N MET A 1 6.46 8.55 -25.44
CA MET A 1 6.87 8.53 -24.02
C MET A 1 8.26 7.92 -23.96
N SER A 2 9.19 8.57 -23.28
CA SER A 2 10.59 8.15 -23.25
C SER A 2 10.81 7.09 -22.18
N GLU A 3 11.70 6.10 -22.43
CA GLU A 3 12.09 5.10 -21.43
C GLU A 3 12.62 5.74 -20.14
N THR A 4 13.19 6.94 -20.25
CA THR A 4 13.66 7.77 -19.13
C THR A 4 12.55 8.18 -18.16
N GLU A 5 11.33 8.43 -18.64
CA GLU A 5 10.19 8.81 -17.79
C GLU A 5 9.72 7.63 -16.92
N ILE A 6 9.64 6.43 -17.50
CA ILE A 6 9.30 5.20 -16.78
C ILE A 6 10.37 4.89 -15.73
N GLN A 7 11.65 5.00 -16.10
CA GLN A 7 12.77 4.82 -15.18
C GLN A 7 12.70 5.77 -13.97
N ASN A 8 12.39 7.05 -14.21
CA ASN A 8 12.22 8.03 -13.13
C ASN A 8 11.08 7.65 -12.18
N ARG A 9 9.95 7.19 -12.71
CA ARG A 9 8.81 6.74 -11.89
C ARG A 9 9.12 5.49 -11.08
N ILE A 10 9.87 4.53 -11.64
CA ILE A 10 10.37 3.36 -10.88
C ILE A 10 11.25 3.83 -9.71
N ASN A 11 12.18 4.76 -9.95
CA ASN A 11 13.04 5.30 -8.90
C ASN A 11 12.23 5.96 -7.77
N ILE A 12 11.22 6.75 -8.11
CA ILE A 12 10.30 7.37 -7.16
C ILE A 12 9.55 6.30 -6.34
N ALA A 13 8.98 5.29 -7.00
CA ALA A 13 8.26 4.18 -6.36
C ALA A 13 9.15 3.40 -5.38
N LEU A 14 10.37 3.03 -5.80
CA LEU A 14 11.32 2.30 -4.95
C LEU A 14 11.77 3.15 -3.75
N LYS A 15 12.02 4.44 -3.95
CA LYS A 15 12.35 5.38 -2.87
C LYS A 15 11.20 5.47 -1.86
N PHE A 16 9.97 5.63 -2.33
CA PHE A 16 8.78 5.63 -1.49
C PHE A 16 8.68 4.36 -0.63
N LEU A 17 8.86 3.17 -1.22
CA LEU A 17 8.78 1.90 -0.49
C LEU A 17 9.87 1.76 0.57
N LYS A 18 11.06 2.29 0.31
CA LYS A 18 12.14 2.32 1.28
C LYS A 18 11.80 3.27 2.44
N GLU A 19 11.38 4.49 2.14
CA GLU A 19 11.16 5.54 3.15
C GLU A 19 9.92 5.30 4.01
N THR A 20 8.84 4.77 3.43
CA THR A 20 7.56 4.60 4.14
C THR A 20 7.36 3.21 4.73
N ARG A 21 7.95 2.17 4.12
CA ARG A 21 7.76 0.77 4.52
C ARG A 21 9.03 0.07 4.98
N GLY A 22 10.18 0.75 4.95
CA GLY A 22 11.47 0.18 5.32
C GLY A 22 11.96 -0.93 4.39
N LEU A 23 11.36 -1.07 3.21
CA LEU A 23 11.68 -2.16 2.28
C LEU A 23 12.96 -1.86 1.52
N ASN A 24 13.93 -2.76 1.60
CA ASN A 24 15.12 -2.70 0.77
C ASN A 24 14.90 -3.39 -0.59
N GLN A 25 15.84 -3.19 -1.52
CA GLN A 25 15.76 -3.70 -2.88
C GLN A 25 15.62 -5.24 -2.95
N ASN A 26 16.30 -5.98 -2.07
CA ASN A 26 16.23 -7.44 -2.05
C ASN A 26 14.84 -7.92 -1.60
N GLN A 27 14.24 -7.26 -0.60
CA GLN A 27 12.89 -7.56 -0.14
C GLN A 27 11.84 -7.25 -1.20
N ILE A 28 12.01 -6.15 -1.94
CA ILE A 28 11.14 -5.80 -3.07
C ILE A 28 11.24 -6.86 -4.18
N ALA A 29 12.46 -7.26 -4.55
CA ALA A 29 12.69 -8.30 -5.55
C ALA A 29 12.05 -9.63 -5.14
N GLN A 30 12.25 -10.05 -3.88
CA GLN A 30 11.65 -11.26 -3.33
C GLN A 30 10.12 -11.23 -3.40
N LYS A 31 9.49 -10.11 -3.01
CA LYS A 31 8.03 -9.96 -3.07
C LYS A 31 7.48 -9.99 -4.50
N LEU A 32 8.21 -9.45 -5.46
CA LEU A 32 7.87 -9.48 -6.89
C LEU A 32 8.23 -10.82 -7.56
N ALA A 33 8.76 -11.79 -6.82
CA ALA A 33 9.25 -13.07 -7.35
C ALA A 33 10.28 -12.91 -8.50
N VAL A 34 11.15 -11.91 -8.40
CA VAL A 34 12.24 -11.64 -9.35
C VAL A 34 13.60 -11.62 -8.66
N THR A 35 14.67 -11.64 -9.46
CA THR A 35 16.03 -11.50 -8.92
C THR A 35 16.30 -10.04 -8.49
N PRO A 36 17.16 -9.79 -7.49
CA PRO A 36 17.60 -8.43 -7.16
C PRO A 36 18.22 -7.68 -8.34
N GLY A 37 18.90 -8.41 -9.24
CA GLY A 37 19.46 -7.87 -10.47
C GLY A 37 18.40 -7.31 -11.42
N THR A 38 17.22 -7.93 -11.48
CA THR A 38 16.08 -7.40 -12.26
C THR A 38 15.69 -6.00 -11.78
N ILE A 39 15.64 -5.77 -10.47
CA ILE A 39 15.32 -4.45 -9.91
C ILE A 39 16.43 -3.43 -10.19
N THR A 40 17.71 -3.85 -10.14
CA THR A 40 18.84 -2.97 -10.49
C THR A 40 18.74 -2.51 -11.94
N ARG A 41 18.50 -3.44 -12.88
CA ARG A 41 18.38 -3.14 -14.30
C ARG A 41 17.20 -2.22 -14.59
N LEU A 42 16.04 -2.44 -13.96
CA LEU A 42 14.88 -1.54 -14.05
C LEU A 42 15.22 -0.12 -13.58
N ARG A 43 15.93 0.00 -12.45
CA ARG A 43 16.36 1.29 -11.91
C ARG A 43 17.30 2.05 -12.86
N ASN A 44 18.16 1.30 -13.54
CA ASN A 44 19.14 1.84 -14.47
C ASN A 44 18.59 2.07 -15.89
N GLY A 45 17.33 1.67 -16.16
CA GLY A 45 16.75 1.75 -17.50
C GLY A 45 17.29 0.68 -18.47
N GLU A 46 18.02 -0.31 -17.97
CA GLU A 46 18.56 -1.42 -18.76
C GLU A 46 17.49 -2.48 -19.09
N ASN A 47 16.43 -2.53 -18.29
CA ASN A 47 15.25 -3.36 -18.53
C ASN A 47 13.99 -2.49 -18.62
N THR A 48 13.12 -2.79 -19.57
CA THR A 48 11.79 -2.21 -19.65
C THR A 48 10.88 -2.78 -18.55
N LEU A 49 10.04 -1.94 -17.95
CA LEU A 49 8.97 -2.37 -17.06
C LEU A 49 7.89 -3.09 -17.88
N THR A 50 7.67 -4.38 -17.62
CA THR A 50 6.59 -5.12 -18.29
C THR A 50 5.25 -4.76 -17.65
N GLU A 51 4.18 -4.88 -18.43
CA GLU A 51 2.81 -4.67 -17.94
C GLU A 51 2.49 -5.61 -16.78
N SER A 52 2.83 -6.89 -16.89
CA SER A 52 2.65 -7.86 -15.81
C SER A 52 3.38 -7.46 -14.51
N MET A 53 4.61 -6.93 -14.62
CA MET A 53 5.35 -6.48 -13.45
C MET A 53 4.74 -5.21 -12.85
N SER A 54 4.23 -4.29 -13.67
CA SER A 54 3.51 -3.11 -13.17
C SER A 54 2.25 -3.48 -12.38
N LEU A 55 1.50 -4.50 -12.82
CA LEU A 55 0.34 -5.03 -12.10
C LEU A 55 0.73 -5.67 -10.77
N LEU A 56 1.89 -6.33 -10.71
CA LEU A 56 2.43 -6.84 -9.44
C LEU A 56 2.82 -5.70 -8.48
N PHE A 57 3.37 -4.60 -8.99
CA PHE A 57 3.61 -3.40 -8.17
C PHE A 57 2.32 -2.83 -7.59
N GLU A 58 1.27 -2.80 -8.39
CA GLU A 58 -0.06 -2.35 -7.96
C GLU A 58 -0.63 -3.27 -6.88
N TYR A 59 -0.65 -4.57 -7.14
CA TYR A 59 -1.24 -5.56 -6.24
C TYR A 59 -0.49 -5.66 -4.89
N ILE A 60 0.84 -5.70 -4.92
CA ILE A 60 1.66 -5.97 -3.72
C ILE A 60 1.92 -4.69 -2.92
N PHE A 61 2.13 -3.59 -3.63
CA PHE A 61 2.60 -2.35 -3.01
C PHE A 61 1.58 -1.21 -3.05
N GLY A 62 0.47 -1.35 -3.78
CA GLY A 62 -0.49 -0.26 -3.98
C GLY A 62 0.11 0.87 -4.81
N ILE A 63 1.02 0.56 -5.74
CA ILE A 63 1.61 1.55 -6.66
C ILE A 63 0.96 1.38 -8.02
N SER A 64 0.26 2.42 -8.50
CA SER A 64 -0.54 2.35 -9.73
C SER A 64 0.30 1.90 -10.93
N SER A 65 -0.18 0.86 -11.60
CA SER A 65 0.35 0.37 -12.87
C SER A 65 0.22 1.43 -13.97
N ARG A 66 -0.91 2.13 -14.03
CA ARG A 66 -1.14 3.24 -14.97
C ARG A 66 -0.18 4.39 -14.74
N TRP A 67 0.04 4.78 -13.49
CA TRP A 67 1.02 5.81 -13.18
C TRP A 67 2.43 5.36 -13.56
N LEU A 68 2.84 4.14 -13.19
CA LEU A 68 4.17 3.61 -13.50
C LEU A 68 4.44 3.62 -15.01
N ILE A 69 3.52 3.07 -15.80
CA ILE A 69 3.70 2.94 -17.25
C ILE A 69 3.48 4.28 -17.94
N TYR A 70 2.30 4.88 -17.79
CA TYR A 70 1.84 6.02 -18.60
C TYR A 70 2.05 7.38 -17.95
N GLY A 71 2.35 7.43 -16.65
CA GLY A 71 2.39 8.69 -15.89
C GLY A 71 0.99 9.28 -15.63
N GLU A 72 -0.06 8.48 -15.79
CA GLU A 72 -1.45 8.89 -15.61
C GLU A 72 -1.94 8.62 -14.19
N GLY A 73 -2.67 9.58 -13.61
CA GLY A 73 -3.27 9.45 -12.28
C GLY A 73 -2.27 9.61 -11.13
N GLU A 74 -2.65 9.10 -9.96
CA GLU A 74 -1.83 9.17 -8.74
C GLU A 74 -0.88 7.96 -8.62
N MET A 75 0.29 8.17 -8.01
CA MET A 75 1.27 7.09 -7.77
C MET A 75 0.66 5.98 -6.90
N LEU A 76 -0.08 6.36 -5.86
CA LEU A 76 -0.70 5.40 -4.96
C LEU A 76 -2.05 4.98 -5.51
N PHE A 77 -2.16 3.68 -5.78
CA PHE A 77 -3.42 3.05 -6.11
C PHE A 77 -3.95 2.39 -4.84
N PHE A 78 -4.98 2.99 -4.27
CA PHE A 78 -5.88 2.27 -3.38
C PHE A 78 -6.79 1.47 -4.31
N PRO A 79 -6.79 0.12 -4.26
CA PRO A 79 -7.67 -0.65 -5.10
C PRO A 79 -9.10 -0.14 -4.88
N PRO A 80 -9.90 0.09 -5.93
CA PRO A 80 -11.30 0.47 -5.79
C PRO A 80 -12.15 -0.59 -5.07
N ASN A 81 -11.54 -1.73 -4.69
CA ASN A 81 -12.12 -2.81 -3.88
C ASN A 81 -11.53 -2.92 -2.46
N ILE A 82 -10.78 -1.92 -1.96
CA ILE A 82 -10.69 -1.69 -0.51
C ILE A 82 -11.51 -0.43 -0.26
N GLY A 83 -12.82 -0.63 -0.36
CA GLY A 83 -13.81 0.31 0.10
C GLY A 83 -14.02 1.57 -0.71
N ASP A 84 -15.23 2.09 -0.61
CA ASP A 84 -15.51 3.45 -1.06
C ASP A 84 -14.67 4.48 -0.26
N LYS A 85 -14.77 5.75 -0.62
CA LYS A 85 -14.07 6.85 0.05
C LYS A 85 -14.26 6.82 1.58
N GLU A 86 -15.39 6.33 2.06
CA GLU A 86 -15.72 6.30 3.48
C GLU A 86 -14.87 5.27 4.23
N GLU A 87 -14.61 4.12 3.63
CA GLU A 87 -13.71 3.09 4.15
C GLU A 87 -12.24 3.55 4.16
N ILE A 88 -11.79 4.25 3.12
CA ILE A 88 -10.43 4.82 3.09
C ILE A 88 -10.28 5.89 4.18
N ASP A 89 -11.26 6.79 4.29
CA ASP A 89 -11.28 7.81 5.34
C ASP A 89 -11.34 7.19 6.74
N PHE A 90 -12.05 6.07 6.90
CA PHE A 90 -12.08 5.29 8.14
C PHE A 90 -10.71 4.71 8.49
N LEU A 91 -10.02 4.08 7.54
CA LEU A 91 -8.65 3.59 7.74
C LEU A 91 -7.69 4.72 8.10
N HIS A 92 -7.80 5.88 7.44
CA HIS A 92 -7.02 7.07 7.80
C HIS A 92 -7.27 7.53 9.24
N ARG A 93 -8.53 7.55 9.71
CA ARG A 93 -8.85 7.88 11.10
C ARG A 93 -8.26 6.87 12.09
N ILE A 94 -8.24 5.59 11.73
CA ILE A 94 -7.60 4.53 12.53
C ILE A 94 -6.09 4.77 12.62
N TYR A 95 -5.39 4.93 11.51
CA TYR A 95 -3.93 5.06 11.55
C TYR A 95 -3.44 6.34 12.24
N ASN A 96 -4.23 7.42 12.19
CA ASN A 96 -3.84 8.71 12.76
C ASN A 96 -4.19 8.89 14.26
N ARG A 97 -5.00 8.00 14.86
CA ARG A 97 -5.36 8.10 16.28
C ARG A 97 -4.46 7.20 17.13
N LYS A 98 -3.58 7.80 17.91
CA LYS A 98 -2.65 7.07 18.81
C LYS A 98 -3.40 6.07 19.68
N GLY A 99 -2.95 4.81 19.66
CA GLY A 99 -3.49 3.72 20.48
C GLY A 99 -4.73 3.00 19.89
N ILE A 100 -5.39 3.55 18.86
CA ILE A 100 -6.62 2.94 18.34
C ILE A 100 -6.36 1.62 17.60
N LYS A 101 -5.22 1.49 16.91
CA LYS A 101 -4.86 0.26 16.20
C LYS A 101 -4.80 -0.94 17.15
N MET A 102 -4.07 -0.78 18.26
CA MET A 102 -3.95 -1.81 19.30
C MET A 102 -5.31 -2.14 19.94
N LEU A 103 -6.14 -1.12 20.14
CA LEU A 103 -7.50 -1.32 20.67
C LEU A 103 -8.36 -2.14 19.70
N ILE A 104 -8.34 -1.83 18.41
CA ILE A 104 -9.08 -2.59 17.39
C ILE A 104 -8.59 -4.03 17.31
N GLU A 105 -7.27 -4.25 17.30
CA GLU A 105 -6.69 -5.61 17.30
C GLU A 105 -7.19 -6.44 18.49
N ASN A 106 -7.26 -5.85 19.69
CA ASN A 106 -7.79 -6.52 20.88
C ASN A 106 -9.30 -6.79 20.77
N ILE A 107 -10.08 -5.84 20.25
CA ILE A 107 -11.54 -5.97 20.10
C ILE A 107 -11.89 -7.08 19.10
N LEU A 108 -11.13 -7.20 18.00
CA LEU A 108 -11.36 -8.24 16.97
C LEU A 108 -11.23 -9.67 17.51
N CYS A 109 -10.55 -9.87 18.65
CA CYS A 109 -10.39 -11.17 19.29
C CYS A 109 -11.45 -11.50 20.34
N LEU A 110 -12.41 -10.60 20.59
CA LEU A 110 -13.43 -10.78 21.62
C LEU A 110 -14.61 -11.63 21.13
N SER A 111 -15.34 -12.20 22.10
CA SER A 111 -16.60 -12.90 21.80
C SER A 111 -17.72 -11.91 21.47
N ASP A 112 -18.75 -12.35 20.73
CA ASP A 112 -19.93 -11.52 20.42
C ASP A 112 -20.59 -10.94 21.69
N ARG A 113 -20.56 -11.69 22.80
CA ARG A 113 -21.07 -11.23 24.09
C ARG A 113 -20.26 -10.03 24.61
N ASP A 114 -18.94 -10.12 24.58
CA ASP A 114 -18.05 -9.07 25.08
C ASP A 114 -18.09 -7.84 24.16
N LEU A 115 -18.22 -8.05 22.84
CA LEU A 115 -18.44 -6.98 21.87
C LEU A 115 -19.74 -6.21 22.15
N ALA A 116 -20.83 -6.91 22.48
CA ALA A 116 -22.09 -6.26 22.85
C ALA A 116 -21.96 -5.38 24.11
N VAL A 117 -21.18 -5.83 25.10
CA VAL A 117 -20.90 -5.03 26.31
C VAL A 117 -20.10 -3.76 25.97
N ILE A 118 -19.11 -3.87 25.09
CA ILE A 118 -18.34 -2.72 24.62
C ILE A 118 -19.24 -1.73 23.88
N GLN A 119 -20.13 -2.20 23.01
CA GLN A 119 -21.05 -1.35 22.27
C GLN A 119 -21.95 -0.53 23.22
N VAL A 120 -22.56 -1.18 24.20
CA VAL A 120 -23.38 -0.49 25.23
C VAL A 120 -22.56 0.53 26.01
N THR A 121 -21.28 0.21 26.28
CA THR A 121 -20.40 1.14 26.99
C THR A 121 -20.08 2.37 26.15
N VAL A 122 -19.82 2.21 24.85
CA VAL A 122 -19.58 3.32 23.91
C VAL A 122 -20.82 4.21 23.79
N GLU A 123 -22.01 3.62 23.67
CA GLU A 123 -23.28 4.37 23.62
C GLU A 123 -23.47 5.25 24.86
N LYS A 124 -23.20 4.71 26.06
CA LYS A 124 -23.26 5.46 27.32
C LYS A 124 -22.26 6.62 27.40
N LEU A 125 -21.07 6.44 26.83
CA LEU A 125 -20.03 7.48 26.84
C LEU A 125 -20.30 8.61 25.83
N ASN A 126 -21.13 8.34 24.82
CA ASN A 126 -21.58 9.32 23.83
C ASN A 126 -22.89 10.03 24.22
N SER A 127 -23.49 9.66 25.36
CA SER A 127 -24.70 10.26 25.95
C SER A 127 -24.36 11.41 26.88
#